data_AF-A0A1C6JRI7-F1
#
_entry.id   AF-A0A1C6JRI7-F1
#
_cell.length_a   1.000
_cell.length_b   1.000
_cell.length_c   1.000
_cell.angle_alpha   90.00
_cell.angle_beta   90.00
_cell.angle_gamma   90.00
#
_symmetry.space_group_name_H-M   'P 1'
#
loop_
_entity.id
_entity.type
_entity.pdbx_description
1 polymer ?
#
loop_
_entity_poly.entity_id
_entity_poly.type
_entity_poly.pdbx_seq_one_letter_code
_entity_poly.pdbx_strand_id
1 'polypeptide(L)'
;MRNEKIPPLYERLSRDDFGKDDDQQRESNSISNQKAMLEEFAARQGFTNIVHFTDDGISGTCFDRPGFLAMMKEVEAGNVE
;
A
#
# COMPACT_ATOMS: atom_id res chain seq x y z
N MET A 1 -8.53 -2.32 27.35
CA MET A 1 -8.30 -1.34 26.26
C MET A 1 -8.78 -2.02 24.98
N ARG A 2 -9.67 -1.40 24.20
CA ARG A 2 -9.94 -1.91 22.85
C ARG A 2 -8.66 -1.62 22.06
N ASN A 3 -7.97 -2.64 21.56
CA ASN A 3 -6.97 -2.42 20.53
C ASN A 3 -7.74 -1.84 19.34
N GLU A 4 -7.58 -0.54 19.09
CA GLU A 4 -8.08 0.07 17.86
C GLU A 4 -7.31 -0.57 16.72
N LYS A 5 -8.02 -1.39 15.96
CA LYS A 5 -7.46 -2.08 14.81
C LYS A 5 -7.32 -1.09 13.65
N ILE A 6 -6.26 -1.25 12.87
CA ILE A 6 -5.97 -0.43 11.71
C ILE A 6 -6.56 -1.10 10.46
N PRO A 7 -7.25 -0.36 9.59
CA PRO A 7 -7.54 -0.79 8.22
C PRO A 7 -6.27 -0.61 7.37
N PRO A 8 -5.63 -1.68 6.89
CA PRO A 8 -4.42 -1.57 6.08
C PRO A 8 -4.78 -1.28 4.62
N LEU A 9 -4.12 -0.30 4.04
CA LEU A 9 -4.18 0.01 2.61
C LEU A 9 -2.85 -0.39 1.98
N TYR A 10 -2.88 -1.25 0.97
CA TYR A 10 -1.68 -1.74 0.31
C TYR A 10 -1.61 -1.26 -1.14
N GLU A 11 -0.52 -0.58 -1.49
CA GLU A 11 -0.22 -0.14 -2.85
C GLU A 11 1.05 -0.78 -3.37
N ARG A 12 1.07 -1.09 -4.67
CA ARG A 12 2.27 -1.62 -5.32
C ARG A 12 2.40 -1.09 -6.73
N LEU A 13 3.62 -0.78 -7.11
CA LEU A 13 3.99 -0.47 -8.48
C LEU A 13 5.05 -1.48 -8.96
N SER A 14 4.83 -2.06 -10.14
CA SER A 14 5.73 -3.09 -10.65
C SER A 14 6.99 -2.47 -11.20
N ARG A 15 8.14 -3.11 -11.00
CA ARG A 15 9.39 -2.71 -11.68
C ARG A 15 9.25 -2.71 -13.22
N ASP A 16 8.35 -3.51 -13.76
CA ASP A 16 8.14 -3.60 -15.21
C ASP A 16 7.29 -2.44 -15.75
N ASP A 17 6.66 -1.65 -14.87
CA ASP A 17 5.95 -0.41 -15.22
C ASP A 17 6.92 0.78 -15.38
N PHE A 18 8.20 0.61 -14.99
CA PHE A 18 9.29 1.55 -15.22
C PHE A 18 9.69 1.46 -16.70
N GLY A 19 9.09 2.31 -17.53
CA GLY A 19 9.56 2.47 -18.89
C GLY A 19 11.02 2.97 -18.89
N LYS A 20 11.71 2.60 -19.97
CA LYS A 20 13.04 3.15 -20.25
C LYS A 20 12.82 4.60 -20.68
N ASP A 21 13.39 5.53 -19.92
CA ASP A 21 13.41 6.99 -20.13
C ASP A 21 12.29 7.78 -19.39
N ASP A 22 12.72 8.55 -18.37
CA ASP A 22 11.97 9.61 -17.65
C ASP A 22 10.70 9.25 -16.85
N ASP A 23 10.49 8.00 -16.45
CA ASP A 23 9.23 7.57 -15.82
C ASP A 23 9.08 7.78 -14.30
N GLN A 24 10.11 8.21 -13.54
CA GLN A 24 9.97 8.38 -12.07
C GLN A 24 8.80 9.29 -11.64
N GLN A 25 8.49 10.31 -12.44
CA GLN A 25 7.35 11.20 -12.20
C GLN A 25 6.00 10.54 -12.49
N ARG A 26 5.91 9.72 -13.55
CA ARG A 26 4.70 8.95 -13.87
C ARG A 26 4.44 7.86 -12.83
N GLU A 27 5.49 7.23 -12.33
CA GLU A 27 5.41 6.18 -11.31
C GLU A 27 4.93 6.72 -9.96
N SER A 28 5.48 7.87 -9.53
CA SER A 28 5.02 8.58 -8.34
C SER A 28 3.54 8.98 -8.43
N ASN A 29 3.08 9.37 -9.63
CA ASN A 29 1.67 9.68 -9.88
C ASN A 29 0.78 8.43 -9.79
N SER A 30 1.26 7.27 -10.25
CA SER A 30 0.53 6.00 -10.17
C SER A 30 0.30 5.55 -8.72
N ILE A 31 1.35 5.57 -7.87
CA ILE A 31 1.19 5.25 -6.44
C ILE A 31 0.31 6.29 -5.73
N SER A 32 0.50 7.57 -6.02
CA SER A 32 -0.30 8.64 -5.40
C SER A 32 -1.79 8.50 -5.74
N ASN A 33 -2.12 8.15 -6.99
CA ASN A 33 -3.49 7.87 -7.39
C ASN A 33 -4.05 6.61 -6.71
N GLN A 34 -3.26 5.54 -6.57
CA GLN A 34 -3.70 4.33 -5.84
C GLN A 34 -4.05 4.67 -4.38
N LYS A 35 -3.20 5.44 -3.70
CA LYS A 35 -3.45 5.92 -2.33
C LYS A 35 -4.75 6.70 -2.26
N ALA A 36 -4.93 7.69 -3.12
CA ALA A 36 -6.14 8.51 -3.13
C ALA A 36 -7.43 7.67 -3.34
N MET A 37 -7.39 6.67 -4.23
CA MET A 37 -8.54 5.78 -4.44
C MET A 37 -8.85 4.92 -3.21
N LEU A 38 -7.82 4.41 -2.54
CA LEU A 38 -7.97 3.58 -1.34
C LEU A 38 -8.42 4.42 -0.13
N GLU A 39 -7.88 5.62 0.04
CA GLU A 39 -8.32 6.58 1.05
C GLU A 39 -9.78 6.99 0.84
N GLU A 40 -10.17 7.29 -0.41
CA GLU A 40 -11.55 7.65 -0.74
C GLU A 40 -12.51 6.49 -0.42
N PHE A 41 -12.14 5.26 -0.79
CA PHE A 41 -12.92 4.07 -0.43
C PHE A 41 -13.04 3.92 1.09
N ALA A 42 -11.92 4.07 1.81
CA ALA A 42 -11.90 3.93 3.25
C ALA A 42 -12.76 4.98 3.95
N ALA A 43 -12.67 6.24 3.51
CA ALA A 43 -13.50 7.33 4.00
C ALA A 43 -14.99 7.07 3.76
N ARG A 44 -15.36 6.55 2.57
CA ARG A 44 -16.76 6.19 2.25
C ARG A 44 -17.30 5.06 3.13
N GLN A 45 -16.45 4.12 3.56
CA GLN A 45 -16.83 3.04 4.48
C GLN A 45 -16.78 3.47 5.96
N GLY A 46 -16.30 4.68 6.27
CA GLY A 46 -16.15 5.17 7.64
C GLY A 46 -14.96 4.58 8.38
N PHE A 47 -14.00 4.00 7.66
CA PHE A 47 -12.74 3.54 8.24
C PHE A 47 -11.91 4.73 8.71
N THR A 48 -11.45 4.65 9.96
CA THR A 48 -10.55 5.63 10.58
C THR A 48 -9.22 4.96 10.91
N ASN A 49 -8.17 5.75 11.14
CA ASN A 49 -6.84 5.23 11.48
C ASN A 49 -6.23 4.29 10.41
N ILE A 50 -6.42 4.63 9.13
CA ILE A 50 -5.84 3.91 7.99
C ILE A 50 -4.32 3.97 8.00
N VAL A 51 -3.69 2.86 7.62
CA VAL A 51 -2.22 2.75 7.49
C VAL A 51 -1.87 2.28 6.08
N HIS A 52 -1.00 3.03 5.41
CA HIS A 52 -0.52 2.71 4.07
C HIS A 52 0.73 1.84 4.10
N PHE A 53 0.73 0.81 3.26
CA PHE A 53 1.83 -0.10 3.00
C PHE A 53 2.14 -0.04 1.51
N THR A 54 3.29 0.51 1.15
CA THR A 54 3.62 0.77 -0.25
C THR A 54 4.86 0.00 -0.67
N ASP A 55 4.78 -0.72 -1.80
CA ASP A 55 5.91 -1.35 -2.48
C ASP A 55 6.13 -0.70 -3.85
N ASP A 56 7.06 0.26 -3.91
CA ASP A 56 7.43 0.97 -5.14
C ASP A 56 8.65 0.31 -5.80
N GLY A 57 8.59 0.07 -7.11
CA GLY A 57 9.72 -0.52 -7.85
C GLY A 57 9.95 -2.01 -7.64
N ILE A 58 8.98 -2.74 -7.09
CA ILE A 58 9.15 -4.16 -6.78
C ILE A 58 8.58 -5.02 -7.89
N SER A 59 9.44 -5.87 -8.48
CA SER A 59 9.02 -6.82 -9.51
C SER A 59 7.93 -7.74 -8.97
N GLY A 60 6.90 -7.98 -9.78
CA GLY A 60 5.82 -8.92 -9.44
C GLY A 60 6.29 -10.36 -9.26
N THR A 61 7.51 -10.69 -9.70
CA THR A 61 8.12 -12.03 -9.61
C THR A 61 8.86 -12.29 -8.29
N CYS A 62 9.07 -11.25 -7.47
CA CYS A 62 9.71 -11.38 -6.16
C CYS A 62 8.67 -11.49 -5.04
N PHE A 63 8.93 -12.39 -4.09
CA PHE A 63 8.18 -12.52 -2.84
C PHE A 63 8.68 -11.56 -1.76
N ASP A 64 9.87 -10.97 -1.93
CA ASP A 64 10.42 -9.98 -1.02
C ASP A 64 9.78 -8.61 -1.29
N ARG A 65 8.69 -8.36 -0.54
CA ARG A 65 7.81 -7.21 -0.67
C ARG A 65 7.71 -6.55 0.71
N PRO A 66 8.63 -5.64 1.07
CA PRO A 66 8.73 -5.07 2.41
C PRO A 66 7.44 -4.42 2.90
N GLY A 67 6.70 -3.72 2.04
CA GLY A 67 5.38 -3.15 2.37
C GLY A 67 4.37 -4.24 2.69
N PHE A 68 4.30 -5.28 1.87
CA PHE A 68 3.43 -6.44 2.13
C PHE A 68 3.83 -7.19 3.42
N LEU A 69 5.12 -7.42 3.65
CA LEU A 69 5.62 -8.11 4.84
C LEU A 69 5.34 -7.30 6.12
N ALA A 70 5.47 -5.96 6.05
CA ALA A 70 5.11 -5.08 7.16
C ALA A 70 3.61 -5.16 7.46
N MET A 71 2.75 -5.17 6.44
CA MET A 71 1.31 -5.37 6.60
C MET A 71 1.00 -6.72 7.27
N MET A 72 1.63 -7.80 6.79
CA MET A 72 1.44 -9.13 7.34
C MET A 72 1.87 -9.22 8.81
N LYS A 73 2.92 -8.50 9.22
CA LYS A 73 3.32 -8.42 10.63
C LYS A 73 2.25 -7.77 11.51
N GLU A 74 1.57 -6.73 11.01
CA GLU A 74 0.44 -6.11 11.74
C GLU A 74 -0.78 -7.03 11.80
N VAL A 75 -1.02 -7.84 10.75
CA VAL A 75 -2.04 -8.89 10.75
C VAL A 75 -1.71 -9.96 11.80
N GLU A 76 -0.48 -10.46 11.84
CA GLU A 76 -0.02 -11.46 12.80
C GLU A 76 -0.05 -10.95 14.25
N ALA A 77 0.22 -9.66 14.45
CA ALA A 77 0.09 -9.00 15.75
C ALA A 77 -1.38 -8.79 16.19
N GLY A 78 -2.35 -9.03 15.30
CA GLY A 78 -3.78 -8.81 15.58
C GLY A 78 -4.18 -7.34 15.56
N ASN A 79 -3.35 -6.48 14.98
CA ASN A 79 -3.57 -5.03 14.90
C ASN A 79 -4.45 -4.64 13.72
N VAL A 80 -4.75 -5.55 12.79
CA VAL A 80 -5.57 -5.29 11.59
C VAL A 80 -7.05 -5.64 11.80
N GLU A 81 -7.93 -4.84 11.20
CA GLU A 81 -9.39 -5.07 11.12
C GLU A 81 -9.83 -5.74 9.82
#